data_AF-A0A8C2IQ34-F1
#
_entry.id   AF-A0A8C2IQ34-F1
#
_cell.length_a   1.000
_cell.length_b   1.000
_cell.length_c   1.000
_cell.angle_alpha   90.00
_cell.angle_beta   90.00
_cell.angle_gamma   90.00
#
_symmetry.space_group_name_H-M   'P 1'
#
loop_
_entity.id
_entity.type
_entity.pdbx_description
1 polymer ?
#
loop_
_entity_poly.entity_id
_entity_poly.type
_entity_poly.pdbx_seq_one_letter_code
_entity_poly.pdbx_strand_id
1 'polypeptide(L)' 'YIKYLCLTDKLNRVVTVIFTVNITDLRGEDSGIYWCGAHVTTKVSLTVKKDFSLLNIISMCLTMLLIGGFTVTECLLR' A
#
# COMPACT_ATOMS: atom_id res chain seq x y z
N TYR A 1 10.25 9.48 -4.38
CA TYR A 1 11.53 8.78 -4.69
C TYR A 1 12.43 8.87 -3.47
N ILE A 2 12.47 7.81 -2.65
CA ILE A 2 13.23 7.84 -1.40
C ILE A 2 14.59 7.18 -1.63
N LYS A 3 15.66 7.95 -1.48
CA LYS A 3 17.04 7.54 -1.71
C LYS A 3 17.70 7.42 -0.34
N TYR A 4 17.87 6.22 0.19
CA TYR A 4 18.55 6.02 1.46
C TYR A 4 20.05 5.77 1.22
N LEU A 5 20.89 6.59 1.86
CA LEU A 5 22.35 6.49 1.84
C LEU A 5 22.79 5.67 3.07
N CYS A 6 23.44 4.53 2.84
CA CYS A 6 24.02 3.71 3.91
C CYS A 6 25.45 4.21 4.22
N LEU A 7 25.69 4.63 5.46
CA LEU A 7 27.00 5.12 5.93
C LEU A 7 27.94 3.92 6.18
N THR A 8 29.08 3.88 5.49
CA THR A 8 30.17 2.95 5.79
C THR A 8 31.05 3.49 6.91
N ASP A 9 31.36 2.66 7.91
CA ASP A 9 32.36 2.99 8.93
C ASP A 9 33.76 3.10 8.28
N LYS A 10 34.55 4.08 8.75
CA LYS A 10 35.84 4.49 8.18
C LYS A 10 36.97 3.45 8.27
N LEU A 11 36.75 2.29 8.90
CA LEU A 11 37.82 1.39 9.36
C LEU A 11 37.95 0.04 8.63
N ASN A 12 37.33 -0.14 7.46
CA ASN A 12 37.50 -1.31 6.57
C ASN A 12 37.36 -2.69 7.26
N ARG A 13 36.57 -2.77 8.33
CA ARG A 13 36.19 -4.03 8.98
C ARG A 13 34.93 -4.56 8.29
N VAL A 14 34.89 -5.87 7.98
CA VAL A 14 33.66 -6.53 7.52
C VAL A 14 32.73 -6.68 8.72
N VAL A 15 32.00 -5.61 9.02
CA VAL A 15 30.93 -5.61 10.01
C VAL A 15 29.61 -5.71 9.24
N THR A 16 28.85 -6.78 9.48
CA THR A 16 27.49 -6.89 8.96
C THR A 16 26.59 -5.97 9.77
N VAL A 17 26.39 -4.75 9.27
CA VAL A 17 25.45 -3.79 9.87
C VAL A 17 24.07 -4.03 9.26
N ILE A 18 23.12 -4.47 10.07
CA ILE A 18 21.71 -4.57 9.66
C ILE A 18 21.07 -3.21 9.86
N PHE A 19 20.63 -2.59 8.76
CA PHE A 19 19.87 -1.34 8.80
C PHE A 19 18.39 -1.63 8.57
N THR A 20 17.59 -1.50 9.62
CA THR A 20 16.15 -1.72 9.57
C THR A 20 15.43 -0.39 9.36
N VAL A 21 14.67 -0.28 8.28
CA VAL A 21 13.78 0.86 8.01
C VAL A 21 12.35 0.42 8.22
N ASN A 22 11.62 1.12 9.09
CA ASN A 22 10.19 0.94 9.23
C ASN A 22 9.46 2.02 8.41
N ILE A 23 8.57 1.62 7.50
CA ILE A 23 7.76 2.52 6.68
C ILE A 23 6.30 2.35 7.10
N THR A 24 5.69 3.43 7.60
CA THR A 24 4.31 3.46 8.08
C THR A 24 3.42 4.30 7.15
N ASP A 25 2.10 4.10 7.18
CA ASP A 25 1.13 4.78 6.30
C ASP A 25 1.41 4.58 4.79
N LEU A 26 1.76 3.35 4.40
CA LEU A 26 2.02 3.02 2.99
C LEU A 26 0.77 3.23 2.13
N ARG A 27 0.92 3.97 1.04
CA ARG A 27 -0.12 4.20 0.04
C ARG A 27 0.18 3.46 -1.24
N GLY A 28 -0.83 3.35 -2.11
CA GLY A 28 -0.66 2.73 -3.43
C GLY A 28 0.45 3.43 -4.23
N GLU A 29 0.55 4.75 -4.09
CA GLU A 29 1.54 5.61 -4.74
C GLU A 29 2.99 5.34 -4.30
N ASP A 30 3.20 4.70 -3.14
CA ASP A 30 4.53 4.35 -2.63
C ASP A 30 5.07 3.06 -3.25
N SER A 31 4.27 2.36 -4.05
CA SER A 31 4.73 1.17 -4.78
C SER A 31 5.86 1.54 -5.73
N GLY A 32 6.93 0.74 -5.73
CA GLY A 32 8.09 1.04 -6.54
C GLY A 32 9.33 0.23 -6.20
N ILE A 33 10.43 0.60 -6.84
CA ILE A 33 11.73 -0.03 -6.63
C ILE A 33 12.49 0.73 -5.55
N TYR A 34 12.90 -0.02 -4.53
CA TYR A 34 13.76 0.46 -3.46
C TYR A 34 15.15 -0.12 -3.63
N TRP A 35 16.15 0.70 -3.31
CA TRP A 35 17.55 0.34 -3.40
C TRP A 35 18.18 0.46 -2.03
N CYS A 36 18.85 -0.60 -1.58
CA CYS A 36 19.65 -0.59 -0.36
C CYS A 36 21.10 -1.00 -0.70
N GLY A 37 22.08 -0.29 -0.15
CA GLY A 37 23.48 -0.60 -0.39
C GLY A 37 24.40 0.60 -0.21
N ALA A 38 25.57 0.37 0.39
CA ALA A 38 26.67 1.35 0.39
C ALA A 38 27.69 1.07 -0.72
N HIS A 39 27.93 -0.20 -1.04
CA HIS A 39 28.91 -0.65 -2.05
C HIS A 39 28.32 -1.64 -3.04
N VAL A 40 27.47 -2.57 -2.57
CA VAL A 40 26.64 -3.45 -3.41
C VAL A 40 25.21 -3.02 -3.27
N THR A 41 24.54 -2.72 -4.39
CA THR A 41 23.15 -2.25 -4.39
C THR A 41 22.22 -3.43 -4.62
N THR A 42 21.34 -3.72 -3.65
CA THR A 42 20.29 -4.71 -3.78
C THR A 42 18.98 -4.03 -4.19
N LYS A 43 18.34 -4.57 -5.22
CA LYS A 43 17.05 -4.11 -5.72
C LYS A 43 15.91 -4.83 -4.98
N VAL A 44 14.97 -4.07 -4.44
CA VAL A 44 13.77 -4.60 -3.79
C VAL A 44 12.54 -4.02 -4.49
N SER A 45 11.55 -4.86 -4.80
CA SER A 45 10.28 -4.43 -5.36
C SER A 45 9.22 -4.39 -4.27
N LEU A 46 8.70 -3.20 -3.98
CA LEU A 46 7.59 -3.01 -3.04
C LEU A 46 6.29 -2.85 -3.84
N THR A 47 5.29 -3.66 -3.52
CA THR A 47 3.94 -3.54 -4.08
C THR A 47 2.93 -3.37 -2.96
N VAL A 48 2.30 -2.21 -2.89
CA VAL A 48 1.22 -1.94 -1.92
C VAL A 48 -0.10 -2.30 -2.57
N LYS A 49 -0.79 -3.31 -2.02
CA LYS A 49 -2.15 -3.67 -2.44
C LYS A 49 -3.16 -2.95 -1.57
N LYS A 50 -4.10 -2.25 -2.21
CA LYS A 50 -5.31 -1.77 -1.54
C LYS A 50 -6.35 -2.88 -1.59
N ASP A 51 -6.84 -3.30 -0.44
CA ASP A 51 -7.96 -4.23 -0.38
C ASP A 51 -9.26 -3.49 -0.77
N PHE A 52 -9.62 -3.60 -2.04
CA PHE A 52 -10.88 -3.09 -2.61
C PHE A 52 -12.14 -3.78 -2.05
N SER A 53 -11.97 -4.80 -1.21
CA SER A 53 -13.05 -5.57 -0.58
C SER A 53 -14.05 -4.67 0.15
N LEU A 54 -13.60 -3.62 0.83
CA LEU A 54 -14.49 -2.67 1.52
C LEU A 54 -15.33 -1.83 0.54
N LEU A 55 -14.73 -1.40 -0.57
CA LEU A 55 -15.41 -0.61 -1.60
C LEU A 55 -16.47 -1.45 -2.34
N ASN A 56 -16.17 -2.73 -2.58
CA ASN A 56 -17.12 -3.69 -3.14
C ASN A 56 -18.28 -3.98 -2.19
N ILE A 57 -18.03 -4.12 -0.88
CA ILE A 57 -19.10 -4.32 0.13
C ILE A 57 -20.02 -3.09 0.18
N ILE A 58 -19.45 -1.88 0.23
CA ILE A 58 -20.24 -0.62 0.25
C ILE A 58 -21.05 -0.48 -1.04
N SER A 59 -20.46 -0.79 -2.19
CA SER A 59 -21.14 -0.78 -3.49
C SER A 59 -22.32 -1.77 -3.51
N MET A 60 -22.13 -2.99 -3.04
CA MET A 60 -23.19 -4.00 -2.95
C MET A 60 -24.32 -3.59 -2.00
N CYS A 61 -24.00 -2.97 -0.86
CA CYS A 61 -25.02 -2.48 0.06
C CYS A 61 -25.83 -1.32 -0.55
N LEU A 62 -25.18 -0.42 -1.30
CA LEU A 62 -25.83 0.71 -1.94
C LEU A 62 -26.80 0.25 -3.05
N THR A 63 -26.42 -0.75 -3.85
CA THR A 63 -27.31 -1.30 -4.89
C THR A 63 -28.55 -1.96 -4.29
N MET A 64 -28.41 -2.69 -3.19
CA MET A 64 -29.54 -3.30 -2.48
C MET A 64 -30.51 -2.26 -1.90
N LEU A 65 -29.99 -1.15 -1.37
CA LEU A 65 -30.82 -0.07 -0.83
C LEU A 65 -31.62 0.66 -1.92
N LEU A 66 -31.01 0.87 -3.10
CA LEU A 66 -31.66 1.52 -4.23
C LEU A 66 -32.80 0.66 -4.81
N ILE A 67 -32.58 -0.65 -4.96
CA ILE A 67 -33.60 -1.57 -5.47
C ILE A 67 -34.77 -1.65 -4.46
N GLY A 68 -34.48 -1.72 -3.15
CA GLY A 68 -35.50 -1.73 -2.10
C GLY A 68 -36.29 -0.42 -2.00
N GLY A 69 -35.67 0.74 -2.22
CA GLY A 69 -36.38 2.02 -2.28
C GLY A 69 -37.29 2.16 -3.51
N PHE A 70 -36.85 1.64 -4.66
CA PHE A 70 -37.62 1.68 -5.90
C PHE A 70 -38.90 0.83 -5.81
N THR A 71 -38.81 -0.39 -5.26
CA THR A 71 -39.97 -1.26 -5.08
C THR A 71 -41.01 -0.68 -4.12
N VAL A 72 -40.59 -0.03 -3.03
CA VAL A 72 -41.51 0.59 -2.05
C VAL A 72 -42.21 1.81 -2.64
N THR A 73 -41.50 2.62 -3.44
CA THR A 73 -42.07 3.82 -4.09
C THR A 73 -43.10 3.45 -5.16
N GLU A 74 -42.81 2.42 -5.97
CA GLU A 74 -43.75 1.85 -6.94
C GLU A 74 -44.98 1.22 -6.26
N CYS A 75 -44.81 0.60 -5.08
CA CYS A 75 -45.92 0.00 -4.31
C CYS A 75 -46.83 1.04 -3.64
N LEU A 76 -46.30 2.23 -3.33
CA LEU A 76 -47.05 3.35 -2.77
C LEU A 76 -47.76 4.20 -3.84
N LEU A 77 -47.31 4.11 -5.10
CA LEU A 77 -47.88 4.82 -6.24
C LEU A 77 -49.02 4.05 -6.92
N ARG A 78 -49.28 2.80 -6.49
CA ARG A 78 -50.35 1.92 -6.98
C ARG A 78 -51.44 1.73 -5.93
#